data_AF-A0A183DAV9-F1
#
_entry.id   AF-A0A183DAV9-F1
#
_cell.length_a   1.000
_cell.length_b   1.000
_cell.length_c   1.000
_cell.angle_alpha   90.00
_cell.angle_beta   90.00
_cell.angle_gamma   90.00
#
_symmetry.space_group_name_H-M   'P 1'
#
loop_
_entity.id
_entity.type
_entity.pdbx_description
1 polymer ?
#
loop_
_entity_poly.entity_id
_entity_poly.type
_entity_poly.pdbx_seq_one_letter_code
_entity_poly.pdbx_strand_id
1 'polypeptide(L)' 'MPQGVSEWDWTSMSENNFAELCVFHVPDKPLEHQDPSNRAATSLPLNLTIRSSQEVPKVASFAFICFFLLSHFLITHHFF' A
#
# COMPACT_ATOMS: atom_id res chain seq x y z
N MET A 1 -25.51 -15.99 -17.46
CA MET A 1 -24.48 -15.16 -16.82
C MET A 1 -24.15 -14.02 -17.77
N PRO A 2 -24.29 -12.76 -17.33
CA PRO A 2 -23.22 -11.83 -17.67
C PRO A 2 -22.77 -11.00 -16.46
N GLN A 3 -21.47 -11.15 -16.21
CA GLN A 3 -20.54 -10.16 -15.68
C GLN A 3 -20.84 -9.60 -14.28
N GLY A 4 -20.24 -10.27 -13.29
CA GLY A 4 -19.96 -9.70 -11.98
C GLY A 4 -19.02 -8.51 -12.10
N VAL A 5 -19.61 -7.36 -12.42
CA VAL A 5 -19.05 -6.07 -12.04
C VAL A 5 -19.11 -6.03 -10.52
N SER A 6 -17.94 -5.96 -9.90
CA SER A 6 -17.78 -5.69 -8.48
C SER A 6 -18.61 -4.45 -8.16
N GLU A 7 -19.72 -4.62 -7.45
CA GLU A 7 -20.67 -3.55 -7.09
C GLU A 7 -20.01 -2.42 -6.28
N TRP A 8 -18.76 -2.62 -5.86
CA TRP A 8 -17.93 -1.70 -5.09
C TRP A 8 -16.50 -1.66 -5.63
N ASP A 9 -16.32 -1.33 -6.90
CA ASP A 9 -15.00 -1.01 -7.43
C ASP A 9 -14.51 0.36 -6.89
N TRP A 10 -13.68 0.33 -5.85
CA TRP A 10 -13.06 1.51 -5.27
C TRP A 10 -11.89 2.05 -6.11
N THR A 11 -11.37 1.28 -7.08
CA THR A 11 -10.20 1.68 -7.87
C THR A 11 -10.49 2.82 -8.83
N SER A 12 -11.76 2.99 -9.20
CA SER A 12 -12.26 4.07 -10.05
C SER A 12 -13.04 5.13 -9.27
N MET A 13 -13.11 5.03 -7.94
CA MET A 13 -13.86 5.97 -7.10
C MET A 13 -13.12 7.30 -6.92
N SER A 14 -13.83 8.42 -7.09
CA SER A 14 -13.28 9.75 -6.82
C SER A 14 -13.01 9.98 -5.32
N GLU A 15 -12.03 10.82 -4.98
CA GLU A 15 -11.70 11.20 -3.60
C GLU A 15 -12.89 11.76 -2.81
N ASN A 16 -13.73 12.60 -3.44
CA ASN A 16 -14.92 13.18 -2.80
C ASN A 16 -15.89 12.07 -2.36
N ASN A 17 -16.17 11.12 -3.25
CA ASN A 17 -17.05 9.99 -2.96
C ASN A 17 -16.46 9.08 -1.87
N PHE A 18 -15.14 8.87 -1.89
CA PHE A 18 -14.47 8.11 -0.83
C PHE A 18 -14.61 8.79 0.54
N ALA A 19 -14.46 10.12 0.61
CA ALA A 19 -14.63 10.88 1.85
C ALA A 19 -16.07 10.85 2.37
N GLU A 20 -17.07 10.95 1.48
CA GLU A 20 -18.49 10.93 1.85
C GLU A 20 -19.00 9.53 2.25
N LEU A 21 -18.47 8.47 1.61
CA LEU A 21 -18.89 7.09 1.86
C LEU A 21 -18.04 6.38 2.93
N CYS A 22 -17.06 7.06 3.54
CA CYS A 22 -16.20 6.47 4.54
C CYS A 22 -17.01 6.07 5.80
N VAL A 23 -17.00 4.78 6.13
CA VAL A 23 -17.73 4.26 7.30
C VAL A 23 -16.93 4.42 8.60
N PHE A 24 -15.59 4.40 8.51
CA PHE A 24 -14.71 4.46 9.68
C PHE A 24 -13.44 5.26 9.39
N HIS A 25 -13.12 6.19 10.29
CA HIS A 25 -11.81 6.82 10.36
C HIS A 25 -10.94 6.08 11.37
N VAL A 26 -9.71 5.75 10.96
CA VAL A 26 -8.70 5.14 11.85
C VAL A 26 -7.59 6.16 12.08
N PRO A 27 -7.60 6.89 13.21
CA PRO A 27 -6.56 7.86 13.50
C PRO A 27 -5.26 7.16 13.93
N ASP A 28 -4.14 7.81 13.59
CA ASP A 28 -2.82 7.48 14.13
C ASP A 28 -2.75 7.76 15.64
N LYS A 29 -1.74 7.18 16.30
CA LYS A 29 -1.44 7.50 17.71
C LYS A 29 -1.08 8.99 17.85
N PRO A 30 -1.51 9.67 18.92
CA PRO A 30 -1.29 11.10 19.06
C PRO A 30 0.19 11.40 19.38
N LEU A 31 0.61 12.65 19.12
CA LEU A 31 2.03 13.05 19.09
C LEU A 31 2.77 12.80 20.40
N GLU A 32 2.08 12.86 21.54
CA GLU A 32 2.64 12.64 22.87
C GLU A 32 3.15 11.21 23.07
N HIS A 33 2.65 10.27 22.26
CA HIS A 33 3.09 8.86 22.25
C HIS A 33 4.03 8.51 21.10
N GLN A 34 4.39 9.49 20.25
CA GLN A 34 5.29 9.28 19.12
C GLN A 34 6.73 9.61 19.51
N ASP A 35 7.66 8.78 19.02
CA ASP A 35 9.09 9.08 19.07
C ASP A 35 9.45 9.98 17.88
N PRO A 36 9.97 11.20 18.07
CA PRO A 36 10.38 12.09 16.98
C PRO A 36 11.40 11.47 16.01
N SER A 37 12.24 10.57 16.49
CA SER A 37 13.25 9.87 15.68
C SER A 37 12.70 8.65 14.94
N ASN A 38 11.51 8.17 15.32
CA ASN A 38 10.87 6.98 14.76
C ASN A 38 9.35 7.15 14.59
N ARG A 39 8.94 8.32 14.07
CA ARG A 39 7.52 8.69 13.95
C ARG A 39 6.73 7.71 13.08
N ALA A 40 7.34 7.22 12.00
CA ALA A 40 6.69 6.30 11.06
C ALA A 40 6.22 5.00 11.73
N ALA A 41 7.02 4.45 12.66
CA ALA A 41 6.63 3.24 13.39
C ALA A 41 5.72 3.55 14.58
N THR A 42 5.94 4.68 15.25
CA THR A 42 5.23 5.02 16.50
C THR A 42 3.87 5.69 16.27
N SER A 43 3.58 6.20 15.08
CA SER A 43 2.25 6.72 14.74
C SER A 43 1.24 5.60 14.43
N LEU A 44 1.69 4.36 14.24
CA LEU A 44 0.87 3.23 13.81
C LEU A 44 -0.40 3.07 14.67
N PRO A 45 -1.59 3.05 14.03
CA PRO A 45 -2.86 2.79 14.71
C PRO A 45 -2.86 1.50 15.52
N LEU A 46 -3.66 1.45 16.59
CA LEU A 46 -3.69 0.33 17.54
C LEU A 46 -4.07 -1.02 16.92
N ASN A 47 -4.74 -1.01 15.77
CA ASN A 47 -5.24 -2.21 15.10
C ASN A 47 -4.26 -2.76 14.03
N LEU A 48 -3.05 -2.23 13.96
CA LEU A 48 -2.04 -2.62 12.97
C LEU A 48 -0.72 -3.02 13.64
N THR A 49 0.02 -3.90 12.97
CA THR A 49 1.35 -4.35 13.39
C THR A 49 2.30 -4.30 12.20
N ILE A 50 3.50 -3.75 12.39
CA ILE A 50 4.56 -3.75 11.37
C ILE A 50 5.20 -5.13 11.34
N ARG A 51 5.30 -5.73 10.14
CA ARG A 51 6.00 -7.00 9.92
C ARG A 51 7.37 -6.78 9.29
N SER A 52 8.36 -7.55 9.73
CA SER A 52 9.68 -7.54 9.12
C SER A 52 9.62 -8.15 7.73
N SER A 53 10.30 -7.53 6.76
CA SER A 53 10.45 -8.09 5.41
C SER A 53 11.16 -9.45 5.42
N GLN A 54 11.98 -9.72 6.45
CA GLN A 54 12.68 -11.00 6.61
C GLN A 54 11.73 -12.16 6.96
N GLU A 55 10.52 -11.87 7.42
CA GLU A 55 9.49 -12.87 7.77
C GLU A 55 8.60 -13.23 6.56
N VAL A 56 8.75 -12.52 5.43
CA VAL A 56 8.05 -12.85 4.18
C VAL A 56 8.90 -13.83 3.37
N PRO A 57 8.35 -14.95 2.86
CA PRO A 57 9.09 -15.88 2.02
C PRO A 57 9.74 -15.15 0.83
N LYS A 58 11.08 -15.24 0.73
CA LYS A 58 11.94 -14.56 -0.27
C LYS A 58 11.54 -14.76 -1.75
N VAL A 59 10.58 -15.64 -2.02
CA VAL A 59 10.10 -15.97 -3.38
C VAL A 59 9.44 -14.76 -4.06
N ALA A 60 8.77 -13.88 -3.32
CA ALA A 60 8.19 -12.66 -3.88
C ALA A 60 9.27 -11.61 -4.24
N SER A 61 10.33 -11.50 -3.44
CA SER A 61 11.36 -10.46 -3.57
C SER A 61 12.16 -10.58 -4.88
N PHE A 62 12.51 -11.80 -5.30
CA PHE A 62 13.22 -12.02 -6.57
C PHE A 62 12.40 -11.62 -7.79
N ALA A 63 11.10 -11.94 -7.81
CA ALA A 63 10.22 -11.59 -8.93
C ALA A 63 10.04 -10.07 -9.07
N PHE A 64 9.88 -9.35 -7.95
CA PHE A 64 9.80 -7.89 -7.96
C PHE A 64 11.11 -7.25 -8.42
N ILE A 65 12.27 -7.70 -7.91
CA ILE A 65 13.58 -7.18 -8.34
C ILE A 65 13.78 -7.41 -9.84
N CYS A 66 13.47 -8.61 -10.35
CA CYS A 66 13.58 -8.91 -11.76
C CYS A 66 12.65 -8.02 -12.60
N PHE A 67 11.39 -7.81 -12.19
CA PHE A 67 10.46 -6.96 -12.93
C PHE A 67 10.91 -5.50 -12.99
N PHE A 68 11.37 -4.92 -11.87
CA PHE A 68 11.87 -3.55 -11.81
C PHE A 68 13.17 -3.36 -12.62
N LEU A 69 14.07 -4.35 -12.60
CA LEU A 69 15.29 -4.30 -13.41
C LEU A 69 14.99 -4.47 -14.90
N LEU A 70 14.06 -5.36 -15.26
CA LEU A 70 13.65 -5.56 -16.65
C LEU A 70 12.91 -4.34 -17.20
N SER A 71 12.01 -3.73 -16.40
CA SER A 71 11.31 -2.51 -16.80
C SER A 71 12.29 -1.35 -17.00
N HIS A 72 13.24 -1.17 -16.07
CA HIS A 72 14.24 -0.11 -16.21
C HIS A 72 15.15 -0.34 -17.43
N PHE A 73 15.54 -1.59 -17.71
CA PHE A 73 16.30 -1.94 -18.91
C PHE A 73 15.51 -1.64 -20.20
N LEU A 74 14.24 -2.05 -20.27
CA LEU A 74 13.38 -1.82 -21.43
C LEU A 74 13.11 -0.33 -21.69
N ILE A 75 12.90 0.46 -20.63
CA ILE A 75 12.71 1.92 -20.71
C ILE A 75 13.99 2.61 -21.20
N THR A 76 15.14 2.23 -20.63
CA THR A 76 16.43 2.87 -20.95
C THR A 76 16.90 2.53 -22.36
N HIS A 77 16.57 1.35 -22.86
CA HIS A 77 16.95 0.88 -24.20
C HIS A 77 15.85 1.07 -25.26
N HIS A 78 14.78 1.80 -24.95
CA HIS A 78 13.75 2.25 -25.90
C HIS A 78 13.13 1.10 -26.73
N PHE A 79 12.91 -0.05 -26.09
CA PHE A 79 12.19 -1.18 -26.71
C PHE A 79 10.66 -1.01 -26.66
N PHE A 80 10.18 0.15 -26.20
CA PHE A 80 8.79 0.63 -26.22
C PHE A 80 8.75 2.10 -26.64
#